data_AF-A0A1F8ZSH8-F1
#
_entry.id   AF-A0A1F8ZSH8-F1
#
_cell.length_a   1.000
_cell.length_b   1.000
_cell.length_c   1.000
_cell.angle_alpha   90.00
_cell.angle_beta   90.00
_cell.angle_gamma   90.00
#
_symmetry.space_group_name_H-M   'P 1'
#
loop_
_entity.id
_entity.type
_entity.pdbx_description
1 polymer ?
#
loop_
_entity_poly.entity_id
_entity_poly.type
_entity_poly.pdbx_seq_one_letter_code
_entity_poly.pdbx_strand_id
1 'polypeptide(L)'
;MRSLCALQENKGQRLLSGWGANLDDILCEQHERTVSSDNCVSFEGKTLQIPKDEYRCKDIRVKVRVHRYTDGTLSLFHGPRKLADYDADGNIKVKEKKKAA
;
A
#
# COMPACT_ATOMS: atom_id res chain seq x y z
N MET A 1 -3.19 -10.17 38.94
CA MET A 1 -2.36 -11.17 38.22
C MET A 1 -3.26 -12.01 37.33
N ARG A 2 -2.80 -12.28 36.10
CA ARG A 2 -3.35 -13.23 35.10
C ARG A 2 -4.71 -12.79 34.51
N SER A 3 -4.72 -12.13 33.35
CA SER A 3 -4.41 -12.68 32.02
C SER A 3 -5.23 -13.93 31.73
N LEU A 4 -6.20 -13.81 30.84
CA LEU A 4 -6.30 -14.67 29.66
C LEU A 4 -7.26 -14.03 28.65
N CYS A 5 -6.66 -13.61 27.53
CA CYS A 5 -7.31 -13.14 26.32
C CYS A 5 -8.40 -14.12 25.87
N ALA A 6 -9.62 -13.62 25.75
CA ALA A 6 -10.65 -14.27 24.97
C ALA A 6 -10.49 -13.86 23.51
N LEU A 7 -10.34 -14.87 22.65
CA LEU A 7 -10.93 -15.02 21.32
C LEU A 7 -10.62 -13.92 20.28
N GLN A 8 -9.87 -14.29 19.25
CA GLN A 8 -10.42 -14.35 17.90
C GLN A 8 -9.51 -15.23 17.02
N GLU A 9 -9.91 -16.48 16.79
CA GLU A 9 -9.36 -17.26 15.68
C GLU A 9 -9.79 -16.59 14.38
N ASN A 10 -8.85 -16.06 13.60
CA ASN A 10 -9.15 -15.41 12.33
C ASN A 10 -9.36 -16.47 11.24
N LYS A 11 -10.51 -17.17 11.27
CA LYS A 11 -10.97 -17.99 10.14
C LYS A 11 -11.59 -17.08 9.08
N GLY A 12 -10.79 -16.75 8.08
CA GLY A 12 -11.23 -16.00 6.91
C GLY A 12 -10.55 -16.48 5.63
N GLN A 13 -10.58 -17.79 5.33
CA GLN A 13 -10.23 -18.26 3.99
C GLN A 13 -11.38 -17.93 3.03
N ARG A 14 -11.33 -16.75 2.42
CA ARG A 14 -12.23 -16.35 1.34
C ARG A 14 -11.69 -16.93 0.04
N LEU A 15 -12.25 -18.05 -0.39
CA LEU A 15 -12.00 -18.63 -1.71
C LEU A 15 -12.47 -17.62 -2.77
N LEU A 16 -11.51 -16.94 -3.41
CA LEU A 16 -11.76 -16.02 -4.51
C LEU A 16 -12.09 -16.84 -5.76
N SER A 17 -13.38 -17.14 -5.96
CA SER A 17 -13.88 -17.61 -7.25
C SER A 17 -13.93 -16.42 -8.20
N GLY A 18 -12.87 -16.31 -9.00
CA GLY A 18 -12.63 -15.24 -9.95
C GLY A 18 -11.19 -15.34 -10.42
N TRP A 19 -10.94 -16.24 -11.36
CA TRP A 19 -9.61 -16.53 -11.90
C TRP A 19 -9.11 -15.31 -12.67
N GLY A 20 -8.43 -14.44 -11.94
CA GLY A 20 -7.88 -13.18 -12.41
C GLY A 20 -7.25 -12.35 -11.28
N ALA A 21 -7.02 -12.94 -10.11
CA ALA A 21 -6.14 -12.32 -9.13
C ALA A 21 -4.76 -12.22 -9.77
N ASN A 22 -4.30 -11.01 -10.02
CA ASN A 22 -2.96 -10.76 -10.53
C ASN A 22 -1.99 -11.40 -9.53
N LEU A 23 -1.21 -12.39 -10.00
CA LEU A 23 -0.38 -13.22 -9.13
C LEU A 23 0.60 -12.35 -8.33
N ASP A 24 1.02 -11.22 -8.89
CA ASP A 24 1.93 -10.27 -8.25
C ASP A 24 1.29 -9.57 -7.06
N ASP A 25 -0.03 -9.33 -7.05
CA ASP A 25 -0.73 -8.78 -5.89
C ASP A 25 -0.82 -9.80 -4.73
N ILE A 26 -0.83 -11.10 -5.02
CA ILE A 26 -0.81 -12.17 -4.01
C ILE A 26 0.61 -12.37 -3.46
N LEU A 27 1.62 -12.30 -4.33
CA LEU A 27 3.01 -12.59 -3.99
C LEU A 27 3.81 -11.35 -3.55
N CYS A 28 3.20 -10.16 -3.53
CA CYS A 28 3.89 -8.94 -3.13
C CYS A 28 4.27 -8.94 -1.64
N GLU A 29 5.45 -8.39 -1.36
CA GLU A 29 5.90 -8.13 0.00
C GLU A 29 5.25 -6.85 0.52
N GLN A 30 4.64 -6.90 1.71
CA GLN A 30 3.95 -5.76 2.30
C GLN A 30 4.73 -5.22 3.49
N HIS A 31 5.09 -3.94 3.44
CA HIS A 31 5.80 -3.25 4.50
C HIS A 31 4.97 -2.07 5.04
N GLU A 32 4.68 -2.11 6.34
CA GLU A 32 4.11 -0.95 7.01
C GLU A 32 5.19 0.14 7.19
N ARG A 33 4.87 1.36 6.77
CA ARG A 33 5.71 2.55 6.92
C ARG A 33 4.89 3.72 7.39
N THR A 34 5.56 4.72 7.94
CA THR A 34 4.93 5.95 8.41
C THR A 34 5.26 7.07 7.44
N VAL A 35 4.25 7.86 7.08
CA VAL A 35 4.43 9.05 6.24
C VAL A 35 5.12 10.15 7.03
N SER A 36 6.22 10.65 6.50
CA SER A 36 6.99 11.77 7.03
C SER A 36 6.26 13.11 6.84
N SER A 37 6.73 14.16 7.51
CA SER A 37 6.08 15.50 7.47
C SER A 37 6.08 16.15 6.08
N ASP A 38 6.99 15.73 5.22
CA ASP A 38 7.13 16.13 3.81
C ASP A 38 6.21 15.33 2.86
N ASN A 39 5.31 14.50 3.39
CA ASN A 39 4.47 13.55 2.64
C ASN A 39 5.30 12.55 1.82
N CYS A 40 6.45 12.15 2.35
CA CYS A 40 7.28 11.10 1.78
C CYS A 40 7.27 9.85 2.65
N VAL A 41 7.59 8.72 2.03
CA VAL A 41 7.82 7.45 2.72
C VAL A 41 9.22 6.98 2.37
N SER A 42 10.05 6.74 3.39
CA SER A 42 11.38 6.17 3.19
C SER A 42 11.30 4.64 3.17
N PHE A 43 11.79 4.02 2.10
CA PHE A 43 11.78 2.57 1.90
C PHE A 43 13.04 2.13 1.14
N GLU A 44 13.85 1.24 1.74
CA GLU A 44 15.07 0.69 1.11
C GLU A 44 16.03 1.74 0.51
N GLY A 45 16.21 2.87 1.20
CA GLY A 45 17.05 3.97 0.72
C GLY A 45 16.40 4.86 -0.35
N LYS A 46 15.14 4.59 -0.73
CA LYS A 46 14.35 5.38 -1.66
C LYS A 46 13.36 6.28 -0.90
N THR A 47 13.07 7.43 -1.48
CA THR A 47 12.09 8.38 -0.97
C THR A 47 10.88 8.42 -1.88
N LEU A 48 9.78 7.79 -1.45
CA LEU A 48 8.55 7.70 -2.21
C LEU A 48 7.66 8.90 -1.88
N GLN A 49 7.59 9.86 -2.80
CA GLN A 49 6.78 11.07 -2.64
C GLN A 49 5.30 10.76 -2.90
N ILE A 50 4.43 11.07 -1.93
CA ILE A 50 2.98 10.94 -2.12
C ILE A 50 2.48 12.13 -2.93
N PRO A 51 1.85 11.92 -4.10
CA PRO A 51 1.29 13.00 -4.89
C PRO A 51 0.13 13.66 -4.14
N LYS A 52 0.03 14.99 -4.27
CA LYS A 52 -1.09 15.76 -3.69
C LYS A 52 -2.36 15.46 -4.48
N ASP A 53 -3.36 14.88 -3.82
CA ASP A 53 -4.72 14.78 -4.38
C ASP A 53 -5.53 16.04 -4.07
N GLU A 54 -6.49 16.36 -4.95
CA GLU A 54 -7.35 17.55 -4.86
C GLU A 54 -8.36 17.47 -3.69
N TYR A 55 -8.65 16.26 -3.19
CA TYR A 55 -9.55 16.00 -2.07
C TYR A 55 -8.74 15.76 -0.79
N ARG A 56 -8.39 16.85 -0.11
CA ARG A 56 -7.30 16.91 0.86
C ARG A 56 -7.68 16.38 2.26
N CYS A 57 -7.02 15.31 2.69
CA CYS A 57 -6.67 15.07 4.09
C CYS A 57 -5.14 15.13 4.21
N LYS A 58 -4.61 15.82 5.23
CA LYS A 58 -3.16 15.82 5.50
C LYS A 58 -2.79 14.44 6.06
N ASP A 59 -2.24 13.56 5.25
CA ASP A 59 -1.82 12.19 5.64
C ASP A 59 -0.51 12.18 6.47
N ILE A 60 -0.23 13.26 7.20
CA ILE A 60 0.98 13.42 8.01
C ILE A 60 0.90 12.44 9.19
N ARG A 61 1.91 11.57 9.33
CA ARG A 61 2.00 10.50 10.35
C ARG A 61 1.00 9.35 10.19
N VAL A 62 0.36 9.23 9.04
CA VAL A 62 -0.49 8.07 8.74
C VAL A 62 0.39 6.84 8.49
N LYS A 63 -0.09 5.67 8.93
CA LYS A 63 0.51 4.38 8.58
C LYS A 63 0.03 3.97 7.19
N VAL A 64 0.98 3.70 6.32
CA VAL A 64 0.77 3.30 4.93
C VAL A 64 1.45 1.96 4.68
N ARG A 65 0.98 1.25 3.66
CA ARG A 65 1.55 -0.02 3.22
C ARG A 65 2.28 0.18 1.91
N VAL A 66 3.57 -0.13 1.90
CA VAL A 66 4.38 -0.25 0.68
C VAL A 66 4.29 -1.71 0.23
N HIS A 67 3.76 -1.94 -0.97
CA HIS A 67 3.80 -3.22 -1.64
C HIS A 67 5.01 -3.24 -2.55
N ARG A 68 5.91 -4.21 -2.37
CA ARG A 68 7.02 -4.48 -3.27
C ARG A 68 6.69 -5.70 -4.10
N TYR A 69 6.69 -5.50 -5.42
CA TYR A 69 6.44 -6.57 -6.39
C TYR A 69 7.75 -7.28 -6.75
N THR A 70 7.61 -8.45 -7.37
CA THR A 70 8.72 -9.32 -7.80
C THR A 70 9.61 -8.65 -8.86
N ASP A 71 9.04 -7.76 -9.68
CA ASP A 71 9.75 -6.94 -10.66
C ASP A 71 10.48 -5.73 -10.04
N GLY A 72 10.40 -5.56 -8.72
CA GLY A 72 11.00 -4.47 -7.97
C GLY A 72 10.18 -3.19 -7.96
N THR A 73 9.05 -3.14 -8.67
CA THR A 73 8.16 -1.98 -8.63
C THR A 73 7.46 -1.88 -7.28
N LEU A 74 7.03 -0.67 -6.95
CA LEU A 74 6.45 -0.37 -5.64
C LEU A 74 5.06 0.22 -5.81
N SER A 75 4.14 -0.13 -4.93
CA SER A 75 2.83 0.53 -4.81
C SER A 75 2.61 0.98 -3.39
N LEU A 76 2.05 2.17 -3.22
CA LEU A 76 1.75 2.72 -1.90
C LEU A 76 0.24 2.75 -1.65
N PHE A 77 -0.17 2.19 -0.51
CA PHE A 77 -1.56 2.07 -0.11
C PHE A 77 -1.83 2.73 1.23
N HIS A 78 -2.99 3.35 1.33
CA HIS A 78 -3.61 3.75 2.60
C HIS A 78 -4.95 3.02 2.73
N GLY A 79 -5.00 2.03 3.62
CA GLY A 79 -6.15 1.12 3.70
C GLY A 79 -6.39 0.39 2.37
N PRO A 80 -7.63 0.33 1.85
CA PRO A 80 -7.93 -0.27 0.54
C PRO A 80 -7.56 0.64 -0.64
N ARG A 81 -7.16 1.90 -0.39
CA ARG A 81 -6.92 2.89 -1.43
C ARG A 81 -5.45 2.86 -1.87
N LYS A 82 -5.21 2.74 -3.18
CA LYS A 82 -3.88 2.99 -3.75
C LYS A 82 -3.64 4.49 -3.92
N LEU A 83 -2.52 4.98 -3.39
CA LEU A 83 -2.11 6.37 -3.46
C LEU A 83 -1.26 6.64 -4.71
N ALA A 84 -0.30 5.77 -5.00
CA ALA A 84 0.60 5.90 -6.15
C ALA A 84 1.25 4.55 -6.49
N ASP A 85 1.65 4.41 -7.76
CA ASP A 85 2.54 3.36 -8.24
C ASP A 85 3.92 3.99 -8.52
N TYR A 86 4.99 3.25 -8.30
CA TYR A 86 6.36 3.66 -8.53
C TYR A 86 7.11 2.61 -9.35
N ASP A 87 8.16 3.04 -10.04
CA ASP A 87 9.14 2.13 -10.63
C ASP A 87 10.09 1.54 -9.58
N ALA A 88 11.02 0.71 -10.04
CA ALA A 88 12.01 0.08 -9.18
C ALA A 88 13.00 1.10 -8.59
N ASP A 89 13.16 2.28 -9.18
CA ASP A 89 14.02 3.35 -8.69
C ASP A 89 13.31 4.26 -7.68
N GLY A 90 11.98 4.15 -7.57
CA GLY A 90 11.15 4.94 -6.68
C GLY A 90 10.53 6.19 -7.31
N ASN A 91 10.58 6.32 -8.65
CA ASN A 91 9.90 7.41 -9.35
C ASN A 91 8.42 7.09 -9.56
N ILE A 92 7.57 8.12 -9.50
CA ILE A 92 6.12 7.97 -9.65
C ILE A 92 5.78 7.55 -11.09
N LYS A 93 5.09 6.42 -11.22
CA LYS A 93 4.41 6.02 -12.46
C LYS A 93 3.10 6.79 -12.54
N VAL A 94 3.09 7.87 -13.32
CA VAL A 94 1.89 8.68 -13.53
C VAL A 94 0.84 7.82 -14.24
N LYS A 95 -0.16 7.34 -13.52
CA LYS A 95 -1.34 6.71 -14.14
C LYS A 95 -2.31 7.80 -14.54
N GLU A 96 -2.62 7.88 -15.83
CA GLU A 96 -3.78 8.62 -16.30
C GLU A 96 -5.02 8.06 -15.60
N LYS A 97 -5.76 8.93 -14.89
CA LYS A 97 -7.03 8.56 -14.27
C LYS A 97 -7.96 8.07 -15.39
N LYS A 98 -8.17 6.76 -15.52
CA LYS A 98 -9.32 6.26 -16.29
C LYS A 98 -10.58 6.74 -15.58
N LYS A 99 -11.26 7.73 -16.17
CA LYS A 99 -12.64 8.06 -15.80
C LYS A 99 -13.45 6.78 -15.91
N ALA A 100 -14.05 6.34 -14.81
CA ALA A 100 -15.14 5.38 -14.88
C ALA A 100 -16.27 6.05 -15.68
N ALA A 101 -16.71 5.39 -16.76
CA ALA A 101 -17.82 5.82 -17.61
C ALA A 101 -19.16 5.44 -16.97
#